data_AF-A0A2H0S343-F1
#
_entry.id   AF-A0A2H0S343-F1
#
_cell.length_a   1.000
_cell.length_b   1.000
_cell.length_c   1.000
_cell.angle_alpha   90.00
_cell.angle_beta   90.00
_cell.angle_gamma   90.00
#
_symmetry.space_group_name_H-M   'P 1'
#
loop_
_entity.id
_entity.type
_entity.pdbx_description
1 polymer ?
#
loop_
_entity_poly.entity_id
_entity_poly.type
_entity_poly.pdbx_seq_one_letter_code
_entity_poly.pdbx_strand_id
1 'polypeptide(L)'
;MSSDFTNDDFVYVNPAKREVMGKVQWTKEGMPEKMERADPEPDTDEEGGNDHRKRSRRKQYYPWGTYRTMKKLFRIEGKEKEIEHYLPLDDAMKLAIEETYW
;
A
#
# COMPACT_ATOMS: atom_id res chain seq x y z
N MET A 1 -12.07 15.64 -8.92
CA MET A 1 -12.73 14.35 -8.62
C MET A 1 -13.01 14.34 -7.13
N SER A 2 -14.27 14.59 -6.76
CA SER A 2 -14.70 14.79 -5.39
C SER A 2 -14.38 13.56 -4.54
N SER A 3 -13.60 13.72 -3.47
CA SER A 3 -13.27 12.62 -2.57
C SER A 3 -14.53 12.29 -1.75
N ASP A 4 -15.33 11.32 -2.21
CA ASP A 4 -16.56 10.86 -1.54
C ASP A 4 -16.32 10.15 -0.19
N PHE A 5 -15.06 10.09 0.26
CA PHE A 5 -14.63 9.40 1.48
C PHE A 5 -14.05 10.39 2.49
N THR A 6 -14.51 10.28 3.73
CA THR A 6 -13.92 10.98 4.87
C THR A 6 -12.69 10.24 5.37
N ASN A 7 -11.78 10.93 6.06
CA ASN A 7 -10.53 10.34 6.57
C ASN A 7 -10.74 9.13 7.50
N ASP A 8 -11.85 9.10 8.21
CA ASP A 8 -12.20 8.08 9.19
C ASP A 8 -13.03 6.92 8.57
N ASP A 9 -13.46 7.05 7.31
CA ASP A 9 -14.13 5.97 6.61
C ASP A 9 -13.19 4.79 6.38
N PHE A 10 -13.67 3.57 6.66
CA PHE A 10 -12.96 2.35 6.30
C PHE A 10 -13.20 2.01 4.83
N VAL A 11 -12.13 1.79 4.08
CA VAL A 11 -12.17 1.53 2.64
C VAL A 11 -11.30 0.34 2.23
N TYR A 12 -11.71 -0.36 1.17
CA TYR A 12 -10.86 -1.30 0.44
C TYR A 12 -10.03 -0.57 -0.60
N VAL A 13 -8.79 -1.00 -0.77
CA VAL A 13 -7.83 -0.38 -1.69
C VAL A 13 -7.25 -1.43 -2.62
N ASN A 14 -7.07 -1.05 -3.87
CA ASN A 14 -6.22 -1.76 -4.82
C ASN A 14 -4.81 -1.14 -4.84
N PRO A 15 -3.79 -1.80 -4.26
CA PRO A 15 -2.42 -1.27 -4.25
C PRO A 15 -1.79 -1.14 -5.62
N ALA A 16 -2.10 -2.07 -6.54
CA ALA A 16 -1.53 -2.08 -7.89
C ALA A 16 -2.02 -0.90 -8.71
N LYS A 17 -3.33 -0.58 -8.61
CA LYS A 17 -3.95 0.56 -9.30
C LYS A 17 -3.90 1.86 -8.48
N ARG A 18 -3.47 1.79 -7.21
CA ARG A 18 -3.47 2.90 -6.24
C ARG A 18 -4.83 3.62 -6.17
N GLU A 19 -5.89 2.82 -6.09
CA GLU A 19 -7.27 3.30 -6.17
C GLU A 19 -8.10 2.77 -5.00
N VAL A 20 -9.05 3.58 -4.52
CA VAL A 20 -10.05 3.14 -3.54
C VAL A 20 -11.15 2.38 -4.28
N MET A 21 -11.36 1.12 -3.90
CA MET A 21 -12.42 0.28 -4.47
C MET A 21 -13.80 0.63 -3.91
N GLY A 22 -13.89 1.01 -2.63
CA GLY A 22 -15.14 1.36 -1.95
C GLY A 22 -15.07 1.25 -0.43
N LYS A 23 -16.17 1.56 0.27
CA LYS A 23 -16.27 1.43 1.73
C LYS A 23 -16.32 -0.04 2.17
N VAL A 24 -15.77 -0.31 3.35
CA VAL A 24 -15.81 -1.63 3.98
C VAL A 24 -17.24 -2.00 4.35
N GLN A 25 -17.67 -3.18 3.90
CA GLN A 25 -18.93 -3.77 4.35
C GLN A 25 -18.64 -4.58 5.61
N TRP A 26 -19.47 -4.40 6.63
CA TRP A 26 -19.32 -5.08 7.91
C TRP A 26 -20.38 -6.16 8.02
N THR A 27 -19.96 -7.36 8.41
CA THR A 27 -20.89 -8.42 8.77
C THR A 27 -21.61 -8.06 10.06
N LYS A 28 -22.74 -8.74 10.34
CA LYS A 28 -23.50 -8.55 11.59
C LYS A 28 -22.68 -8.86 12.85
N GLU A 29 -21.59 -9.61 12.68
CA GLU A 29 -20.64 -9.99 13.74
C GLU A 29 -19.55 -8.91 13.95
N GLY A 30 -19.59 -7.80 13.22
CA GLY A 30 -18.61 -6.72 13.31
C GLY A 30 -17.27 -7.04 12.66
N MET A 31 -17.21 -8.09 11.82
CA MET A 31 -16.02 -8.39 11.02
C MET A 31 -16.12 -7.72 9.65
N PRO A 32 -15.02 -7.23 9.09
CA PRO A 32 -14.99 -6.71 7.73
C PRO A 32 -15.22 -7.85 6.75
N GLU A 33 -16.08 -7.64 5.76
CA GLU A 33 -16.27 -8.59 4.68
C GLU A 33 -14.99 -8.70 3.85
N LYS A 34 -14.66 -9.89 3.37
CA LYS A 34 -13.40 -10.09 2.66
C LYS A 34 -13.63 -9.87 1.16
N MET A 35 -13.07 -8.80 0.61
CA MET A 35 -13.11 -8.56 -0.83
C MET A 35 -11.95 -9.31 -1.52
N GLU A 36 -12.28 -10.39 -2.24
CA GLU A 36 -11.30 -11.19 -2.99
C GLU A 36 -10.75 -10.39 -4.18
N ARG A 37 -9.43 -10.48 -4.41
CA ARG A 37 -8.80 -9.90 -5.59
C ARG A 37 -9.14 -10.75 -6.81
N ALA A 38 -9.71 -10.13 -7.83
CA ALA A 38 -10.03 -10.80 -9.10
C ALA A 38 -8.75 -11.19 -9.87
N ASP A 39 -7.71 -10.36 -9.78
CA ASP A 39 -6.42 -10.57 -10.42
C ASP A 39 -5.37 -10.83 -9.33
N PRO A 40 -5.06 -12.10 -9.00
CA PRO A 40 -3.90 -12.39 -8.18
C PRO A 40 -2.66 -11.93 -8.98
N GLU A 41 -1.87 -11.02 -8.41
CA GLU A 41 -0.55 -10.72 -8.96
C GLU A 41 0.21 -12.05 -9.13
N PRO A 42 0.90 -12.27 -10.26
CA PRO A 42 1.77 -13.42 -10.37
C PRO A 42 2.77 -13.32 -9.22
N ASP A 43 2.86 -14.39 -8.40
CA ASP A 43 3.88 -14.50 -7.38
C ASP A 43 5.23 -14.32 -8.08
N THR A 44 5.88 -13.16 -7.92
CA THR A 44 7.24 -12.93 -8.40
C THR A 44 8.21 -13.61 -7.45
N ASP A 45 8.15 -14.94 -7.40
CA ASP A 45 9.13 -15.84 -6.82
C ASP A 45 9.73 -16.68 -7.98
N GLU A 46 10.28 -16.03 -9.01
CA GLU A 46 11.08 -16.71 -10.03
C GLU A 46 12.50 -16.15 -10.05
N GLU A 47 13.27 -16.50 -9.03
CA GLU A 47 14.71 -16.65 -9.21
C GLU A 47 15.26 -17.70 -8.24
N GLY A 48 15.43 -18.92 -8.74
CA GLY A 48 16.23 -19.94 -8.06
C GLY A 48 15.58 -21.31 -7.96
N GLY A 49 16.01 -22.22 -8.84
CA GLY A 49 16.10 -23.64 -8.48
C GLY A 49 14.88 -24.49 -8.81
N ASN A 50 15.05 -25.24 -9.90
CA ASN A 50 14.45 -26.53 -10.19
C ASN A 50 13.92 -27.27 -8.93
N ASP A 51 12.67 -27.73 -9.01
CA ASP A 51 11.99 -28.66 -8.09
C ASP A 51 11.15 -28.09 -6.93
N HIS A 52 10.12 -27.27 -7.17
CA HIS A 52 9.13 -26.98 -6.13
C HIS A 52 7.67 -27.04 -6.62
N ARG A 53 6.93 -27.97 -6.01
CA ARG A 53 5.47 -28.15 -5.98
C ARG A 53 4.71 -26.87 -6.35
N LYS A 54 3.81 -26.96 -7.33
CA LYS A 54 2.79 -25.94 -7.64
C LYS A 54 2.11 -25.46 -6.35
N ARG A 55 2.61 -24.38 -5.75
CA ARG A 55 1.99 -23.77 -4.58
C ARG A 55 0.61 -23.33 -5.04
N SER A 56 -0.44 -23.91 -4.45
CA SER A 56 -1.80 -23.48 -4.72
C SER A 56 -1.87 -21.97 -4.46
N ARG A 57 -2.25 -21.20 -5.49
CA ARG A 57 -2.37 -19.74 -5.41
C ARG A 57 -3.32 -19.42 -4.26
N ARG A 58 -2.79 -18.88 -3.17
CA ARG A 58 -3.61 -18.49 -2.02
C ARG A 58 -4.55 -17.38 -2.48
N LYS A 59 -5.80 -17.45 -2.06
CA LYS A 59 -6.75 -16.36 -2.28
C LYS A 59 -6.15 -15.08 -1.70
N GLN A 60 -5.96 -14.08 -2.55
CA GLN A 60 -5.50 -12.77 -2.14
C GLN A 60 -6.72 -11.87 -1.91
N TYR A 61 -6.64 -11.02 -0.89
CA TYR A 61 -7.72 -10.10 -0.54
C TYR A 61 -7.23 -8.66 -0.69
N TYR A 62 -8.13 -7.73 -0.99
CA TYR A 62 -7.79 -6.33 -0.97
C TYR A 62 -7.51 -5.87 0.47
N PRO A 63 -6.41 -5.14 0.72
CA PRO A 63 -6.19 -4.54 2.02
C PRO A 63 -7.30 -3.52 2.30
N TRP A 64 -7.66 -3.40 3.58
CA TRP A 64 -8.68 -2.47 4.05
C TRP A 64 -8.21 -1.73 5.30
N GLY A 65 -8.73 -0.53 5.51
CA GLY A 65 -8.33 0.33 6.62
C GLY A 65 -8.96 1.71 6.49
N THR A 66 -8.65 2.62 7.41
CA THR A 66 -9.15 3.99 7.31
C THR A 66 -8.56 4.69 6.09
N TYR A 67 -9.38 5.50 5.43
CA TYR A 67 -9.01 6.22 4.22
C TYR A 67 -7.75 7.07 4.43
N ARG A 68 -7.59 7.70 5.60
CA ARG A 68 -6.36 8.43 5.96
C ARG A 68 -5.10 7.57 5.85
N THR A 69 -5.11 6.39 6.47
CA THR A 69 -3.94 5.50 6.54
C THR A 69 -3.65 4.91 5.17
N MET A 70 -4.71 4.52 4.48
CA MET A 70 -4.64 3.93 3.15
C MET A 70 -4.13 4.88 2.08
N LYS A 71 -4.60 6.13 2.14
CA LYS A 71 -4.13 7.20 1.27
C LYS A 71 -2.63 7.42 1.38
N LYS A 72 -2.12 7.44 2.62
CA LYS A 72 -0.68 7.54 2.92
C LYS A 72 0.09 6.30 2.45
N LEU A 73 -0.34 5.12 2.86
CA LEU A 73 0.42 3.89 2.65
C LEU A 73 0.51 3.47 1.18
N PHE A 74 -0.57 3.66 0.41
CA PHE A 74 -0.65 3.28 -0.99
C PHE A 74 -0.58 4.47 -1.96
N ARG A 75 -0.33 5.69 -1.45
CA ARG A 75 -0.23 6.94 -2.23
C ARG A 75 -1.42 7.15 -3.18
N ILE A 76 -2.61 6.82 -2.68
CA ILE A 76 -3.88 6.93 -3.42
C ILE A 76 -4.13 8.41 -3.66
N GLU A 77 -4.43 8.78 -4.91
CA GLU A 77 -4.52 10.18 -5.42
C GLU A 77 -3.18 10.84 -5.85
N GLY A 78 -2.05 10.12 -5.92
CA GLY A 78 -0.77 10.73 -6.34
C GLY A 78 -0.26 11.80 -5.36
N LYS A 79 -0.90 11.92 -4.19
CA LYS A 79 -0.57 12.87 -3.14
C LYS A 79 0.38 12.23 -2.13
N GLU A 80 1.60 12.01 -2.58
CA GLU A 80 2.78 12.14 -1.74
C GLU A 80 3.95 12.30 -2.70
N LYS A 81 4.60 13.46 -2.65
CA LYS A 81 5.92 13.64 -3.28
C LYS A 81 6.77 12.48 -2.80
N GLU A 82 7.52 11.85 -3.71
CA GLU A 82 8.65 11.05 -3.26
C GLU A 82 9.42 11.92 -2.27
N ILE A 83 9.66 11.37 -1.08
CA ILE A 83 10.55 12.02 -0.14
C ILE A 83 11.92 11.88 -0.80
N GLU A 84 12.25 12.85 -1.65
CA GLU A 84 13.54 13.05 -2.27
C GLU A 84 14.53 13.51 -1.18
N HIS A 85 14.75 12.69 -0.16
CA HIS A 85 15.93 12.81 0.69
C HIS A 85 17.10 12.06 0.02
N TYR A 86 17.26 12.24 -1.28
CA TYR A 86 18.48 11.87 -1.99
C TYR A 86 19.37 13.09 -2.02
N LEU A 87 19.98 13.43 -0.88
CA LEU A 87 21.15 14.29 -0.91
C LEU A 87 22.36 13.47 -1.37
N PRO A 88 23.17 13.97 -2.31
CA PRO A 88 24.45 13.36 -2.60
C PRO A 88 25.29 13.34 -1.31
N LEU A 89 26.14 12.32 -1.17
CA LEU A 89 26.91 12.07 0.05
C LEU A 89 27.65 13.32 0.57
N ASP A 90 28.25 14.08 -0.35
CA ASP A 90 28.99 15.30 0.00
C ASP A 90 28.13 16.37 0.67
N ASP A 91 26.86 16.49 0.26
CA ASP A 91 25.95 17.47 0.84
C ASP A 91 25.34 16.97 2.15
N ALA A 92 25.07 15.67 2.27
CA ALA A 92 24.69 15.05 3.54
C ALA A 92 25.81 15.17 4.59
N MET A 93 27.08 15.04 4.18
CA MET A 93 28.23 15.21 5.07
C MET A 93 28.38 16.66 5.57
N LYS A 94 28.14 17.65 4.72
CA LYS A 94 28.15 19.07 5.15
C LYS A 94 27.06 19.35 6.17
N LEU A 95 25.86 18.86 5.90
CA LEU A 95 24.71 19.01 6.80
C LEU A 95 24.91 18.30 8.14
N ALA A 96 25.52 17.12 8.16
CA ALA A 96 25.86 16.43 9.41
C ALA A 96 26.94 17.14 10.24
N ILE A 97 27.78 17.97 9.61
CA ILE A 97 28.77 18.81 10.30
C ILE A 97 28.10 20.08 10.85
N GLU A 98 27.14 20.65 10.12
CA GLU A 98 26.50 21.92 10.43
C GLU A 98 25.32 21.76 11.41
N GLU A 99 24.52 20.71 11.26
CA GLU A 99 23.40 20.38 12.13
C GLU A 99 23.71 19.11 12.95
N THR A 100 23.72 19.24 14.27
CA THR A 100 24.10 18.14 15.19
C THR A 100 23.06 17.01 15.25
N TYR A 101 21.84 17.24 14.74
CA TYR A 101 20.75 16.28 14.73
C TYR A 101 20.07 16.27 13.35
N TRP A 102 20.75 15.66 12.39
CA TRP A 102 20.19 15.24 11.11
C TRP A 102 19.74 13.78 11.18
#